data_AF-A0A6I5P1U5-F1
#
_entry.id   AF-A0A6I5P1U5-F1
#
_cell.length_a   1.000
_cell.length_b   1.000
_cell.length_c   1.000
_cell.angle_alpha   90.00
_cell.angle_beta   90.00
_cell.angle_gamma   90.00
#
_symmetry.space_group_name_H-M   'P 1'
#
loop_
_entity.id
_entity.type
_entity.pdbx_description
1 polymer ?
#
loop_
_entity_poly.entity_id
_entity_poly.type
_entity_poly.pdbx_seq_one_letter_code
_entity_poly.pdbx_strand_id
1 'polypeptide(L)'
;MPRKPSVSISEISFSGANRFKINEGEKIIIVGPNNSGKSQSLRDILDICKGGRRDRALVIKDLKLSKRGTMEDLKAFLENEAEYDEGFYRYRDWKLFETDIFAWEQEFLNSEDLLKGFARNIAANDRLSICEQQKSVSPGEQKSKPQHILYDSELLMHRISELFKRAFGEGLMFDFRGGSKLPIHVGNLPIFEGTIDRVSDEYIKLVREKPLLDKQGDGMKSYAGILFEAIVSDMDITLIDEPEAFYTHLKCASWVRHWLQK
;
A
#
# COMPACT_ATOMS: atom_id res chain seq x y z
N MET A 1 16.45 18.68 1.21
CA MET A 1 15.13 18.30 1.74
C MET A 1 15.34 17.14 2.70
N PRO A 2 14.78 17.21 3.91
CA PRO A 2 14.87 16.12 4.89
C PRO A 2 14.25 14.85 4.29
N ARG A 3 14.95 13.72 4.41
CA ARG A 3 14.49 12.42 3.91
C ARG A 3 13.67 11.74 5.01
N LYS A 4 12.55 11.13 4.64
CA LYS A 4 11.79 10.28 5.56
C LYS A 4 12.73 9.22 6.17
N PRO A 5 12.74 9.07 7.51
CA PRO A 5 13.35 7.91 8.16
C PRO A 5 12.79 6.59 7.61
N SER A 6 13.45 5.47 7.88
CA SER A 6 12.98 4.17 7.33
C SER A 6 13.04 3.05 8.36
N VAL A 7 12.15 2.08 8.21
CA VAL A 7 12.08 0.87 9.04
C VAL A 7 12.17 -0.38 8.17
N SER A 8 13.01 -1.32 8.54
CA SER A 8 13.06 -2.64 7.89
C SER A 8 13.02 -3.76 8.93
N ILE A 9 12.57 -4.93 8.52
CA ILE A 9 12.70 -6.16 9.32
C ILE A 9 14.04 -6.78 8.96
N SER A 10 14.91 -6.98 9.95
CA SER A 10 16.26 -7.52 9.75
C SER A 10 16.37 -9.01 10.09
N GLU A 11 15.47 -9.52 10.93
CA GLU A 11 15.42 -10.91 11.37
C GLU A 11 13.98 -11.30 11.72
N ILE A 12 13.56 -12.52 11.36
CA ILE A 12 12.28 -13.12 11.75
C ILE A 12 12.54 -14.52 12.32
N SER A 13 11.91 -14.83 13.46
CA SER A 13 11.93 -16.15 14.10
C SER A 13 10.54 -16.76 14.12
N PHE A 14 10.41 -17.97 13.58
CA PHE A 14 9.17 -18.74 13.52
C PHE A 14 9.00 -19.64 14.74
N SER A 15 7.76 -20.01 15.06
CA SER A 15 7.42 -20.94 16.15
C SER A 15 8.01 -22.34 15.97
N GLY A 16 8.38 -22.71 14.74
CA GLY A 16 9.13 -23.93 14.42
C GLY A 16 10.65 -23.82 14.62
N ALA A 17 11.14 -22.84 15.39
CA ALA A 17 12.57 -22.56 15.66
C ALA A 17 13.41 -22.07 14.47
N ASN A 18 12.86 -22.03 13.26
CA ASN A 18 13.53 -21.45 12.10
C ASN A 18 13.70 -19.93 12.24
N ARG A 19 14.88 -19.43 11.85
CA ARG A 19 15.23 -18.02 11.90
C ARG A 19 15.83 -17.59 10.57
N PHE A 20 15.38 -16.43 10.06
CA PHE A 20 15.80 -15.88 8.79
C PHE A 20 16.29 -14.45 8.98
N LYS A 21 17.44 -14.14 8.40
CA LYS A 21 17.91 -12.75 8.25
C LYS A 21 17.35 -12.20 6.95
N ILE A 22 16.99 -10.93 6.97
CA ILE A 22 16.35 -10.23 5.86
C ILE A 22 17.18 -8.99 5.57
N ASN A 23 17.54 -8.83 4.31
CA ASN A 23 18.21 -7.62 3.85
C ASN A 23 17.16 -6.54 3.53
N GLU A 24 17.60 -5.30 3.60
CA GLU A 24 16.75 -4.18 3.25
C GLU A 24 16.35 -4.23 1.76
N GLY A 25 15.08 -3.95 1.47
CA GLY A 25 14.53 -4.02 0.11
C GLY A 25 14.34 -5.44 -0.42
N GLU A 26 14.63 -6.47 0.39
CA GLU A 26 14.44 -7.87 0.01
C GLU A 26 12.94 -8.20 -0.11
N LYS A 27 12.59 -8.92 -1.18
CA LYS A 27 11.22 -9.39 -1.44
C LYS A 27 11.11 -10.83 -0.99
N ILE A 28 10.23 -11.09 -0.05
CA ILE A 28 10.06 -12.41 0.56
C ILE A 28 8.68 -12.96 0.22
N ILE A 29 8.64 -14.24 -0.14
CA ILE A 29 7.40 -14.96 -0.41
C ILE A 29 7.28 -16.08 0.61
N ILE A 30 6.18 -16.08 1.37
CA ILE A 30 5.86 -17.15 2.31
C ILE A 30 4.95 -18.15 1.60
N VAL A 31 5.48 -19.34 1.33
CA VAL A 31 4.73 -20.44 0.69
C VAL A 31 4.44 -21.57 1.68
N GLY A 32 3.30 -22.22 1.52
CA GLY A 32 2.88 -23.32 2.38
C GLY A 32 1.46 -23.79 2.05
N PRO A 33 1.07 -24.99 2.50
CA PRO A 33 -0.26 -25.53 2.25
C PRO A 33 -1.36 -24.66 2.85
N ASN A 34 -2.61 -24.96 2.51
CA ASN A 34 -3.75 -24.31 3.16
C ASN A 34 -3.69 -24.55 4.67
N ASN A 35 -4.08 -23.52 5.44
CA ASN A 35 -4.05 -23.55 6.90
C ASN A 35 -2.65 -23.65 7.55
N SER A 36 -1.56 -23.43 6.80
CA SER A 36 -0.18 -23.43 7.34
C SER A 36 0.20 -22.16 8.12
N GLY A 37 -0.73 -21.21 8.28
CA GLY A 37 -0.51 -19.97 9.02
C GLY A 37 0.04 -18.79 8.22
N LYS A 38 0.03 -18.80 6.88
CA LYS A 38 0.57 -17.70 6.03
C LYS A 38 -0.01 -16.32 6.39
N SER A 39 -1.34 -16.16 6.32
CA SER A 39 -2.02 -14.93 6.70
C SER A 39 -1.81 -14.57 8.17
N GLN A 40 -1.68 -15.58 9.04
CA GLN A 40 -1.39 -15.37 10.45
C GLN A 40 0.03 -14.82 10.65
N SER A 41 1.01 -15.27 9.87
CA SER A 41 2.38 -14.71 9.90
C SER A 41 2.37 -13.22 9.61
N LEU A 42 1.59 -12.76 8.61
CA LEU A 42 1.53 -11.33 8.27
C LEU A 42 0.90 -10.51 9.39
N ARG A 43 -0.15 -11.05 10.04
CA ARG A 43 -0.77 -10.42 11.23
C ARG A 43 0.19 -10.37 12.41
N ASP A 44 0.86 -11.48 12.71
CA ASP A 44 1.85 -11.55 13.80
C ASP A 44 2.99 -10.54 13.56
N ILE A 45 3.45 -10.38 12.31
CA ILE A 45 4.48 -9.37 11.97
C ILE A 45 4.00 -7.97 12.32
N LEU A 46 2.79 -7.57 11.91
CA LEU A 46 2.26 -6.24 12.25
C LEU A 46 2.12 -6.03 13.76
N ASP A 47 1.58 -7.02 14.47
CA ASP A 47 1.38 -6.92 15.93
C ASP A 47 2.72 -6.77 16.68
N ILE A 48 3.75 -7.50 16.25
CA ILE A 48 5.09 -7.37 16.84
C ILE A 48 5.74 -6.05 16.43
N CYS A 49 5.64 -5.63 15.16
CA CYS A 49 6.12 -4.30 14.72
C CYS A 49 5.49 -3.15 15.52
N LYS A 50 4.21 -3.28 15.86
CA LYS A 50 3.48 -2.26 16.62
C LYS A 50 3.96 -2.11 18.04
N GLY A 51 4.24 -3.19 18.77
CA GLY A 51 4.51 -3.05 20.21
C GLY A 51 5.23 -4.22 20.85
N GLY A 52 5.94 -5.03 20.06
CA GLY A 52 6.64 -6.21 20.56
C GLY A 52 5.70 -7.27 21.17
N ARG A 53 4.41 -7.26 20.81
CA ARG A 53 3.40 -8.16 21.38
C ARG A 53 3.60 -9.59 20.86
N ARG A 54 4.34 -10.37 21.64
CA ARG A 54 4.68 -11.77 21.32
C ARG A 54 3.70 -12.79 21.94
N ASP A 55 2.91 -12.36 22.92
CA ASP A 55 2.03 -13.20 23.73
C ASP A 55 0.88 -13.83 22.92
N ARG A 56 0.40 -13.12 21.89
CA ARG A 56 -0.67 -13.59 21.00
C ARG A 56 -0.17 -14.17 19.68
N ALA A 57 1.13 -14.07 19.42
CA ALA A 57 1.70 -14.44 18.13
C ALA A 57 1.84 -15.97 18.01
N LEU A 58 1.20 -16.52 16.98
CA LEU A 58 1.05 -17.97 16.81
C LEU A 58 2.18 -18.57 15.96
N VAL A 59 2.55 -17.87 14.89
CA VAL A 59 3.49 -18.32 13.87
C VAL A 59 4.82 -17.60 13.98
N ILE A 60 4.81 -16.27 14.11
CA ILE A 60 6.03 -15.48 14.33
C ILE A 60 6.25 -15.30 15.83
N LYS A 61 7.37 -15.77 16.36
CA LYS A 61 7.68 -15.66 17.80
C LYS A 61 8.51 -14.44 18.12
N ASP A 62 9.31 -13.98 17.18
CA ASP A 62 10.12 -12.79 17.34
C ASP A 62 10.48 -12.18 16.00
N LEU A 63 10.72 -10.88 15.98
CA LEU A 63 11.33 -10.19 14.85
C LEU A 63 12.19 -9.03 15.36
N LYS A 64 13.18 -8.63 14.57
CA LYS A 64 14.02 -7.46 14.85
C LYS A 64 13.79 -6.38 13.81
N LEU A 65 13.43 -5.19 14.29
CA LEU A 65 13.39 -4.00 13.45
C LEU A 65 14.76 -3.34 13.37
N SER A 66 15.07 -2.80 12.20
CA SER A 66 16.18 -1.88 11.99
C SER A 66 15.60 -0.56 11.52
N LYS A 67 15.84 0.49 12.30
CA LYS A 67 15.41 1.86 11.99
C LYS A 67 16.62 2.67 11.52
N ARG A 68 16.41 3.54 10.54
CA ARG A 68 17.39 4.55 10.11
C ARG A 68 16.78 5.93 10.17
N GLY A 69 17.56 6.87 10.68
CA GLY A 69 17.11 8.22 11.02
C GLY A 69 16.69 8.30 12.49
N THR A 70 16.82 9.48 13.08
CA THR A 70 16.42 9.77 14.46
C THR A 70 15.00 10.32 14.53
N MET A 71 14.50 10.50 15.75
CA MET A 71 13.24 11.17 16.01
C MET A 71 13.24 12.61 15.47
N GLU A 72 14.37 13.31 15.54
CA GLU A 72 14.53 14.65 14.96
C GLU A 72 14.47 14.63 13.44
N ASP A 73 15.06 13.60 12.78
CA ASP A 73 14.91 13.42 11.33
C ASP A 73 13.45 13.21 10.93
N LEU A 74 12.70 12.43 11.73
CA LEU A 74 11.28 12.20 11.51
C LEU A 74 10.48 13.49 11.62
N LYS A 75 10.72 14.26 12.69
CA LYS A 75 10.07 15.53 12.93
C LYS A 75 10.37 16.53 11.80
N ALA A 76 11.65 16.68 11.43
CA ALA A 76 12.07 17.59 10.36
C ALA A 76 11.46 17.21 9.00
N PHE A 77 11.34 15.91 8.70
CA PHE A 77 10.63 15.44 7.51
C PHE A 77 9.16 15.87 7.54
N LEU A 78 8.45 15.62 8.63
CA LEU A 78 7.03 15.94 8.76
C LEU A 78 6.76 17.44 8.70
N GLU A 79 7.59 18.27 9.37
CA GLU A 79 7.47 19.73 9.30
C GLU A 79 7.69 20.30 7.90
N ASN A 80 8.47 19.61 7.05
CA ASN A 80 8.75 20.06 5.69
C ASN A 80 7.74 19.54 4.65
N GLU A 81 7.24 18.31 4.84
CA GLU A 81 6.48 17.58 3.80
C GLU A 81 5.00 17.36 4.16
N ALA A 82 4.61 17.50 5.43
CA ALA A 82 3.25 17.25 5.89
C ALA A 82 2.51 18.55 6.21
N GLU A 83 1.18 18.49 6.10
CA GLU A 83 0.31 19.54 6.64
C GLU A 83 0.15 19.33 8.16
N TYR A 84 0.23 20.40 8.94
CA TYR A 84 0.03 20.35 10.39
C TYR A 84 -1.30 21.01 10.76
N ASP A 85 -2.13 20.26 11.49
CA ASP A 85 -3.45 20.72 11.93
C ASP A 85 -3.83 20.08 13.27
N GLU A 86 -4.15 20.92 14.26
CA GLU A 86 -4.62 20.52 15.60
C GLU A 86 -3.80 19.39 16.28
N GLY A 87 -2.46 19.47 16.22
CA GLY A 87 -1.58 18.46 16.83
C GLY A 87 -1.36 17.20 15.99
N PHE A 88 -1.82 17.20 14.73
CA PHE A 88 -1.60 16.10 13.79
C PHE A 88 -0.79 16.56 12.59
N TYR A 89 0.17 15.72 12.19
CA TYR A 89 0.77 15.78 10.86
C TYR A 89 -0.02 14.92 9.88
N ARG A 90 -0.26 15.43 8.67
CA ARG A 90 -0.93 14.75 7.56
C ARG A 90 0.01 14.69 6.35
N TYR A 91 0.52 13.50 6.07
CA TYR A 91 1.37 13.23 4.92
C TYR A 91 0.73 12.17 4.04
N ARG A 92 0.24 12.55 2.85
CA ARG A 92 -0.50 11.62 1.96
C ARG A 92 -1.66 10.94 2.70
N ASP A 93 -1.64 9.62 2.82
CA ASP A 93 -2.63 8.79 3.53
C ASP A 93 -2.26 8.52 5.00
N TRP A 94 -1.16 9.09 5.46
CA TRP A 94 -0.68 8.97 6.82
C TRP A 94 -1.08 10.17 7.67
N LYS A 95 -1.77 9.90 8.78
CA LYS A 95 -2.05 10.86 9.84
C LYS A 95 -1.32 10.41 11.11
N LEU A 96 -0.55 11.31 11.71
CA LEU A 96 0.26 11.05 12.89
C LEU A 96 -0.01 12.10 13.97
N PHE A 97 -0.36 11.67 15.18
CA PHE A 97 -0.39 12.57 16.32
C PHE A 97 1.04 12.98 16.72
N GLU A 98 1.28 14.28 16.93
CA GLU A 98 2.64 14.83 17.15
C GLU A 98 3.39 14.11 18.27
N THR A 99 2.71 13.76 19.37
CA THR A 99 3.37 13.09 20.50
C THR A 99 3.80 11.65 20.18
N ASP A 100 3.25 11.03 19.15
CA ASP A 100 3.65 9.68 18.75
C ASP A 100 5.06 9.66 18.13
N ILE A 101 5.59 10.82 17.72
CA ILE A 101 6.96 10.96 17.22
C ILE A 101 7.98 10.47 18.27
N PHE A 102 7.73 10.67 19.56
CA PHE A 102 8.61 10.21 20.64
C PHE A 102 8.76 8.69 20.69
N ALA A 103 7.78 7.93 20.19
CA ALA A 103 7.85 6.48 20.14
C ALA A 103 8.84 5.97 19.08
N TRP A 104 9.35 6.84 18.19
CA TRP A 104 10.33 6.48 17.17
C TRP A 104 11.62 5.89 17.76
N GLU A 105 12.11 6.41 18.89
CA GLU A 105 13.34 5.93 19.54
C GLU A 105 13.20 4.59 20.27
N GLN A 106 11.98 4.07 20.38
CA GLN A 106 11.75 2.75 20.98
C GLN A 106 12.20 1.62 20.04
N GLU A 107 12.40 0.41 20.57
CA GLU A 107 12.79 -0.75 19.75
C GLU A 107 11.76 -1.04 18.63
N PHE A 108 10.46 -0.99 18.98
CA PHE A 108 9.33 -1.15 18.05
C PHE A 108 8.70 0.20 17.72
N LEU A 109 7.68 0.24 16.85
CA LEU A 109 7.01 1.50 16.51
C LEU A 109 6.19 2.05 17.67
N ASN A 110 5.65 1.20 18.55
CA ASN A 110 4.92 1.54 19.78
C ASN A 110 3.74 2.51 19.62
N SER A 111 3.33 2.80 18.38
CA SER A 111 2.19 3.63 18.02
C SER A 111 1.49 3.03 16.81
N GLU A 112 0.15 3.08 16.82
CA GLU A 112 -0.68 2.71 15.67
C GLU A 112 -0.45 3.66 14.49
N ASP A 113 -0.29 4.95 14.78
CA ASP A 113 -0.09 5.96 13.75
C ASP A 113 1.30 5.83 13.13
N LEU A 114 2.34 5.57 13.93
CA LEU A 114 3.66 5.23 13.39
C LEU A 114 3.59 3.94 12.55
N LEU A 115 2.94 2.88 13.02
CA LEU A 115 2.76 1.65 12.24
C LEU A 115 2.19 1.96 10.85
N LYS A 116 1.12 2.74 10.77
CA LYS A 116 0.48 3.15 9.51
C LYS A 116 1.35 4.01 8.60
N GLY A 117 2.40 4.64 9.13
CA GLY A 117 3.36 5.42 8.34
C GLY A 117 4.47 4.58 7.70
N PHE A 118 4.72 3.37 8.22
CA PHE A 118 5.91 2.58 7.86
C PHE A 118 5.60 1.17 7.39
N ALA A 119 4.47 0.60 7.82
CA ALA A 119 4.06 -0.75 7.49
C ALA A 119 2.59 -0.82 7.07
N ARG A 120 2.30 -1.67 6.08
CA ARG A 120 0.94 -1.95 5.62
C ARG A 120 0.74 -3.43 5.36
N ASN A 121 -0.45 -3.93 5.70
CA ASN A 121 -0.91 -5.25 5.32
C ASN A 121 -2.10 -5.13 4.37
N ILE A 122 -1.93 -5.66 3.16
CA ILE A 122 -2.98 -5.79 2.15
C ILE A 122 -3.60 -7.18 2.35
N ALA A 123 -4.62 -7.25 3.20
CA ALA A 123 -5.31 -8.51 3.50
C ALA A 123 -6.15 -8.99 2.32
N ALA A 124 -6.40 -10.30 2.23
CA ALA A 124 -7.03 -10.93 1.09
C ALA A 124 -8.41 -10.32 0.72
N ASN A 125 -9.21 -10.01 1.75
CA ASN A 125 -10.54 -9.42 1.67
C ASN A 125 -10.53 -7.93 1.27
N ASP A 126 -9.50 -7.19 1.67
CA ASP A 126 -9.43 -5.74 1.45
C ASP A 126 -9.12 -5.41 -0.02
N ARG A 127 -8.46 -6.32 -0.74
CA ARG A 127 -8.05 -6.15 -2.15
C ARG A 127 -9.21 -5.79 -3.08
N LEU A 128 -10.39 -6.35 -2.85
CA LEU A 128 -11.57 -6.11 -3.67
C LEU A 128 -12.27 -4.81 -3.27
N SER A 129 -12.38 -4.55 -1.96
CA SER A 129 -13.07 -3.38 -1.43
C SER A 129 -12.29 -2.08 -1.69
N ILE A 130 -10.96 -2.15 -1.84
CA ILE A 130 -10.15 -1.01 -2.29
C ILE A 130 -10.69 -0.44 -3.60
N CYS A 131 -11.08 -1.29 -4.56
CA CYS A 131 -11.58 -0.84 -5.86
C CYS A 131 -13.03 -0.34 -5.86
N GLU A 132 -13.74 -0.38 -4.74
CA GLU A 132 -15.08 0.21 -4.64
C GLU A 132 -15.05 1.73 -4.89
N GLN A 133 -16.19 2.29 -5.28
CA GLN A 133 -16.31 3.72 -5.51
C GLN A 133 -16.10 4.50 -4.21
N GLN A 134 -14.95 5.19 -4.12
CA GLN A 134 -14.62 6.05 -2.98
C GLN A 134 -15.31 7.41 -3.12
N LYS A 135 -15.62 8.05 -1.97
CA LYS A 135 -16.08 9.43 -1.94
C LYS A 135 -14.96 10.38 -2.35
N SER A 136 -15.28 11.48 -3.00
CA SER A 136 -14.33 12.57 -3.20
C SER A 136 -14.00 13.25 -1.87
N VAL A 137 -12.82 13.84 -1.77
CA VAL A 137 -12.38 14.66 -0.62
C VAL A 137 -12.09 16.08 -1.07
N SER A 138 -12.33 17.04 -0.19
CA SER A 138 -12.04 18.45 -0.44
C SER A 138 -10.53 18.74 -0.31
N PRO A 139 -10.00 19.85 -0.87
CA PRO A 139 -8.65 20.30 -0.56
C PRO A 139 -8.44 20.45 0.96
N GLY A 140 -7.33 19.92 1.48
CA GLY A 140 -6.98 19.94 2.91
C GLY A 140 -7.64 18.83 3.78
N GLU A 141 -8.60 18.08 3.23
CA GLU A 141 -9.13 16.89 3.92
C GLU A 141 -8.14 15.72 3.85
N GLN A 142 -8.14 14.88 4.89
CA GLN A 142 -7.25 13.70 4.95
C GLN A 142 -7.53 12.74 3.78
N LYS A 143 -6.49 12.46 2.99
CA LYS A 143 -6.53 11.48 1.90
C LYS A 143 -6.49 10.05 2.45
N SER A 144 -7.60 9.57 2.99
CA SER A 144 -7.66 8.25 3.67
C SER A 144 -7.63 7.02 2.76
N LYS A 145 -7.69 7.21 1.43
CA LYS A 145 -7.75 6.15 0.43
C LYS A 145 -6.71 6.42 -0.66
N PRO A 146 -6.08 5.38 -1.23
CA PRO A 146 -5.07 5.57 -2.27
C PRO A 146 -5.63 6.31 -3.50
N GLN A 147 -6.92 6.14 -3.81
CA GLN A 147 -7.60 6.85 -4.90
C GLN A 147 -7.59 8.37 -4.72
N HIS A 148 -7.67 8.89 -3.49
CA HIS A 148 -7.60 10.33 -3.24
C HIS A 148 -6.24 10.90 -3.69
N ILE A 149 -5.16 10.13 -3.48
CA ILE A 149 -3.81 10.54 -3.89
C ILE A 149 -3.62 10.34 -5.41
N LEU A 150 -4.16 9.25 -5.97
CA LEU A 150 -4.11 8.99 -7.41
C LEU A 150 -4.85 10.02 -8.22
N TYR A 151 -5.99 10.50 -7.72
CA TYR A 151 -6.77 11.55 -8.36
C TYR A 151 -5.97 12.84 -8.56
N ASP A 152 -5.12 13.18 -7.58
CA ASP A 152 -4.29 14.38 -7.60
C ASP A 152 -2.92 14.19 -8.28
N SER A 153 -2.54 12.96 -8.62
CA SER A 153 -1.21 12.63 -9.12
C SER A 153 -1.25 11.94 -10.49
N GLU A 154 -1.07 12.73 -11.53
CA GLU A 154 -0.92 12.22 -12.90
C GLU A 154 0.21 11.19 -13.02
N LEU A 155 1.36 11.44 -12.39
CA LEU A 155 2.52 10.56 -12.46
C LEU A 155 2.20 9.18 -11.85
N LEU A 156 1.59 9.14 -10.66
CA LEU A 156 1.22 7.89 -10.02
C LEU A 156 0.11 7.19 -10.80
N MET A 157 -0.90 7.93 -11.25
CA MET A 157 -2.01 7.36 -12.03
C MET A 157 -1.51 6.74 -13.35
N HIS A 158 -0.63 7.44 -14.08
CA HIS A 158 0.00 6.93 -15.29
C HIS A 158 0.82 5.67 -15.01
N ARG A 159 1.67 5.68 -13.97
CA ARG A 159 2.49 4.52 -13.58
C ARG A 159 1.63 3.29 -13.26
N ILE A 160 0.54 3.48 -12.51
CA ILE A 160 -0.37 2.38 -12.17
C ILE A 160 -1.14 1.89 -13.40
N SER A 161 -1.65 2.80 -14.23
CA SER A 161 -2.37 2.47 -15.46
C SER A 161 -1.49 1.65 -16.42
N GLU A 162 -0.21 2.00 -16.55
CA GLU A 162 0.76 1.23 -17.35
C GLU A 162 1.03 -0.17 -16.80
N LEU A 163 1.16 -0.32 -15.47
CA LEU A 163 1.32 -1.63 -14.83
C LEU A 163 0.07 -2.50 -14.95
N PHE A 164 -1.11 -1.88 -14.89
CA PHE A 164 -2.41 -2.52 -15.12
C PHE A 164 -2.55 -2.98 -16.58
N LYS A 165 -2.19 -2.12 -17.52
CA LYS A 165 -2.21 -2.41 -18.97
C LYS A 165 -1.27 -3.54 -19.37
N ARG A 166 -0.10 -3.66 -18.75
CA ARG A 166 0.80 -4.82 -18.98
C ARG A 166 0.17 -6.15 -18.57
N ALA A 167 -0.71 -6.15 -17.56
CA ALA A 167 -1.36 -7.34 -17.04
C ALA A 167 -2.63 -7.72 -17.83
N PHE A 168 -3.44 -6.73 -18.22
CA PHE A 168 -4.79 -6.95 -18.78
C PHE A 168 -4.99 -6.41 -20.20
N GLY A 169 -4.03 -5.69 -20.77
CA GLY A 169 -4.15 -5.04 -22.08
C GLY A 169 -4.95 -3.73 -22.07
N GLU A 170 -5.63 -3.41 -20.98
CA GLU A 170 -6.47 -2.22 -20.81
C GLU A 170 -5.86 -1.26 -19.78
N GLY A 171 -6.09 0.04 -19.93
CA GLY A 171 -5.67 1.06 -18.98
C GLY A 171 -6.73 1.38 -17.94
N LEU A 172 -6.33 2.14 -16.92
CA LEU A 172 -7.20 2.77 -15.93
C LEU A 172 -7.31 4.27 -16.18
N MET A 173 -8.50 4.83 -15.97
CA MET A 173 -8.78 6.26 -16.13
C MET A 173 -9.85 6.75 -15.16
N PHE A 174 -9.66 7.95 -14.61
CA PHE A 174 -10.67 8.59 -13.76
C PHE A 174 -11.75 9.28 -14.58
N ASP A 175 -12.99 9.25 -14.08
CA ASP A 175 -14.00 10.23 -14.42
C ASP A 175 -13.83 11.46 -13.50
N PHE A 176 -13.16 12.50 -13.99
CA PHE A 176 -12.93 13.75 -13.25
C PHE A 176 -14.21 14.59 -13.03
N ARG A 177 -15.34 14.21 -13.63
CA ARG A 177 -16.67 14.78 -13.36
C ARG A 177 -17.57 13.80 -12.60
N GLY A 178 -16.99 12.89 -11.82
CA GLY A 178 -17.70 11.94 -10.96
C GLY A 178 -18.45 12.57 -9.77
N GLY A 179 -18.21 13.86 -9.49
CA GLY A 179 -18.89 14.60 -8.42
C GLY A 179 -18.47 14.15 -7.04
N SER A 180 -19.41 13.61 -6.25
CA SER A 180 -19.17 13.15 -4.87
C SER A 180 -18.42 11.82 -4.77
N LYS A 181 -18.06 11.22 -5.92
CA LYS A 181 -17.35 9.95 -6.02
C LYS A 181 -16.15 10.09 -6.95
N LEU A 182 -15.25 9.12 -6.88
CA LEU A 182 -14.09 8.99 -7.76
C LEU A 182 -14.20 7.72 -8.64
N PRO A 183 -15.01 7.72 -9.71
CA PRO A 183 -15.13 6.57 -10.59
C PRO A 183 -13.84 6.32 -11.36
N ILE A 184 -13.39 5.07 -11.38
CA ILE A 184 -12.28 4.60 -12.21
C ILE A 184 -12.87 3.65 -13.26
N HIS A 185 -12.58 3.90 -14.52
CA HIS A 185 -12.99 3.10 -15.65
C HIS A 185 -11.81 2.29 -16.20
N VAL A 186 -12.13 1.16 -16.84
CA VAL A 186 -11.16 0.22 -17.42
C VAL A 186 -11.38 0.13 -18.92
N GLY A 187 -10.32 0.29 -19.71
CA GLY A 187 -10.41 0.14 -21.17
C GLY A 187 -9.24 0.77 -21.91
N ASN A 188 -9.37 0.89 -23.23
CA ASN A 188 -8.42 1.67 -24.01
C ASN A 188 -8.50 3.14 -23.62
N LEU A 189 -7.35 3.70 -23.24
CA LEU A 189 -7.20 5.11 -22.94
C LEU A 189 -7.61 5.94 -24.17
N PRO A 190 -8.46 6.97 -24.01
CA PRO A 190 -8.77 7.88 -25.09
C PRO A 190 -7.49 8.51 -25.65
N ILE A 191 -7.34 8.50 -26.98
CA ILE A 191 -6.21 9.11 -27.68
C ILE A 191 -6.66 10.48 -28.16
N PHE A 192 -5.91 11.53 -27.80
CA PHE A 192 -6.15 12.88 -28.30
C PHE A 192 -4.89 13.41 -28.98
N GLU A 193 -5.08 14.29 -29.95
CA GLU A 193 -3.99 15.09 -30.50
C GLU A 193 -3.71 16.28 -29.58
N GLY A 194 -2.47 16.38 -29.07
CA GLY A 194 -2.05 17.48 -28.20
C GLY A 194 -2.40 17.28 -26.71
N THR A 195 -2.63 18.38 -25.99
CA THR A 195 -2.90 18.37 -24.55
C THR A 195 -4.31 17.87 -24.27
N ILE A 196 -4.42 16.84 -23.43
CA ILE A 196 -5.71 16.26 -23.03
C ILE A 196 -6.38 17.13 -21.97
N ASP A 197 -7.52 17.72 -22.29
CA ASP A 197 -8.42 18.27 -21.27
C ASP A 197 -9.24 17.13 -20.63
N ARG A 198 -8.80 16.70 -19.44
CA ARG A 198 -9.39 15.61 -18.65
C ARG A 198 -10.77 15.94 -18.07
N VAL A 199 -11.19 17.19 -18.13
CA VAL A 199 -12.54 17.60 -17.72
C VAL A 199 -13.38 18.04 -18.91
N SER A 200 -12.95 17.84 -20.16
CA SER A 200 -13.75 18.17 -21.35
C SER A 200 -14.96 17.25 -21.52
N ASP A 201 -15.99 17.73 -22.23
CA ASP A 201 -17.18 16.91 -22.55
C ASP A 201 -16.80 15.66 -23.36
N GLU A 202 -15.85 15.79 -24.29
CA GLU A 202 -15.36 14.70 -25.12
C GLU A 202 -14.66 13.62 -24.29
N TYR A 203 -13.74 14.01 -23.41
CA TYR A 203 -13.06 13.06 -22.52
C TYR A 203 -14.05 12.30 -21.65
N ILE A 204 -14.97 13.01 -21.01
CA ILE A 204 -15.92 12.42 -20.07
C ILE A 204 -16.89 11.47 -20.80
N LYS A 205 -17.31 11.81 -22.02
CA LYS A 205 -18.11 10.91 -22.87
C LYS A 205 -17.35 9.61 -23.16
N LEU A 206 -16.10 9.70 -23.64
CA LEU A 206 -15.28 8.53 -24.00
C LEU A 206 -14.94 7.64 -22.79
N VAL A 207 -14.68 8.25 -21.63
CA VAL A 207 -14.42 7.52 -20.38
C VAL A 207 -15.67 6.80 -19.89
N ARG A 208 -16.83 7.46 -19.91
CA ARG A 208 -18.09 6.87 -19.42
C ARG A 208 -18.65 5.75 -20.30
N GLU A 209 -18.21 5.66 -21.56
CA GLU A 209 -18.49 4.51 -22.44
C GLU A 209 -17.74 3.23 -21.99
N LYS A 210 -16.68 3.37 -21.18
CA LYS A 210 -15.91 2.24 -20.66
C LYS A 210 -16.54 1.69 -19.38
N PRO A 211 -16.41 0.39 -19.09
CA PRO A 211 -16.96 -0.18 -17.88
C PRO A 211 -16.18 0.29 -16.63
N LEU A 212 -16.87 0.33 -15.50
CA LEU A 212 -16.27 0.72 -14.22
C LEU A 212 -15.40 -0.39 -13.63
N LEU A 213 -14.27 -0.02 -13.01
CA LEU A 213 -13.35 -0.91 -12.31
C LEU A 213 -14.04 -1.70 -11.20
N ASP A 214 -14.90 -1.04 -10.40
CA ASP A 214 -15.61 -1.67 -9.28
C ASP A 214 -16.65 -2.72 -9.74
N LYS A 215 -16.99 -2.73 -11.04
CA LYS A 215 -17.87 -3.72 -11.67
C LYS A 215 -17.13 -4.80 -12.45
N GLN A 216 -15.80 -4.76 -12.50
CA GLN A 216 -15.00 -5.80 -13.16
C GLN A 216 -14.88 -7.08 -12.33
N GLY A 217 -14.38 -8.13 -12.97
CA GLY A 217 -14.06 -9.40 -12.31
C GLY A 217 -13.03 -9.24 -11.20
N ASP A 218 -13.05 -10.18 -10.24
CA ASP A 218 -12.24 -10.11 -9.02
C ASP A 218 -10.73 -10.08 -9.30
N GLY A 219 -10.26 -10.67 -10.40
CA GLY A 219 -8.85 -10.60 -10.81
C GLY A 219 -8.38 -9.17 -11.11
N MET A 220 -9.15 -8.41 -11.90
CA MET A 220 -8.84 -7.01 -12.22
C MET A 220 -8.90 -6.12 -10.97
N LYS A 221 -9.97 -6.27 -10.17
CA LYS A 221 -10.12 -5.51 -8.92
C LYS A 221 -8.99 -5.82 -7.94
N SER A 222 -8.70 -7.09 -7.71
CA SER A 222 -7.63 -7.50 -6.78
C SER A 222 -6.26 -6.96 -7.23
N TYR A 223 -5.96 -7.02 -8.53
CA TYR A 223 -4.68 -6.52 -9.04
C TYR A 223 -4.57 -5.00 -8.93
N ALA A 224 -5.63 -4.27 -9.34
CA ALA A 224 -5.67 -2.82 -9.20
C ALA A 224 -5.59 -2.37 -7.73
N GLY A 225 -6.32 -3.04 -6.83
CA GLY A 225 -6.30 -2.75 -5.40
C GLY A 225 -4.91 -2.90 -4.78
N ILE A 226 -4.19 -3.98 -5.11
CA ILE A 226 -2.80 -4.16 -4.69
C ILE A 226 -1.90 -3.06 -5.27
N LEU A 227 -2.04 -2.71 -6.56
CA LEU A 227 -1.23 -1.63 -7.16
C LEU A 227 -1.48 -0.29 -6.47
N PHE A 228 -2.74 0.05 -6.18
CA PHE A 228 -3.11 1.28 -5.50
C PHE A 228 -2.42 1.36 -4.13
N GLU A 229 -2.51 0.32 -3.32
CA GLU A 229 -1.89 0.29 -1.99
C GLU A 229 -0.35 0.27 -2.04
N ALA A 230 0.24 -0.55 -2.91
CA ALA A 230 1.70 -0.76 -2.92
C ALA A 230 2.49 0.37 -3.59
N ILE A 231 1.86 1.19 -4.44
CA ILE A 231 2.55 2.25 -5.21
C ILE A 231 2.26 3.63 -4.63
N VAL A 232 1.06 3.86 -4.13
CA VAL A 232 0.65 5.18 -3.60
C VAL A 232 1.27 5.42 -2.23
N SER A 233 1.22 4.40 -1.38
CA SER A 233 1.67 4.51 -0.01
C SER A 233 3.19 4.41 0.06
N ASP A 234 3.80 5.37 0.74
CA ASP A 234 5.24 5.43 0.96
C ASP A 234 5.63 4.53 2.14
N MET A 235 5.47 3.22 1.96
CA MET A 235 5.68 2.21 3.01
C MET A 235 7.03 1.54 2.87
N ASP A 236 7.74 1.33 3.97
CA ASP A 236 8.96 0.54 3.96
C ASP A 236 8.67 -0.97 4.03
N ILE A 237 7.62 -1.36 4.77
CA ILE A 237 7.22 -2.76 4.95
C ILE A 237 5.82 -2.94 4.33
N THR A 238 5.74 -3.62 3.20
CA THR A 238 4.46 -4.00 2.58
C THR A 238 4.26 -5.50 2.68
N LEU A 239 3.22 -5.91 3.40
CA LEU A 239 2.79 -7.29 3.55
C LEU A 239 1.57 -7.50 2.63
N ILE A 240 1.62 -8.56 1.82
CA ILE A 240 0.55 -8.86 0.86
C ILE A 240 0.10 -10.29 1.13
N ASP A 241 -1.16 -10.46 1.51
CA ASP A 241 -1.76 -11.78 1.65
C ASP A 241 -2.24 -12.30 0.30
N GLU A 242 -2.10 -13.61 0.09
CA GLU A 242 -2.44 -14.32 -1.15
C GLU A 242 -1.99 -13.62 -2.46
N PRO A 243 -0.70 -13.24 -2.60
CA PRO A 243 -0.23 -12.48 -3.76
C PRO A 243 -0.34 -13.26 -5.08
N GLU A 244 -0.83 -14.49 -5.10
CA GLU A 244 -1.06 -15.26 -6.31
C GLU A 244 -2.11 -14.70 -7.27
N ALA A 245 -3.02 -13.84 -6.77
CA ALA A 245 -3.83 -13.00 -7.65
C ALA A 245 -2.97 -12.09 -8.56
N PHE A 246 -1.72 -11.82 -8.16
CA PHE A 246 -0.69 -11.10 -8.92
C PHE A 246 0.05 -12.01 -9.94
N TYR A 247 0.13 -13.33 -9.70
CA TYR A 247 0.89 -14.27 -10.55
C TYR A 247 0.20 -14.62 -11.86
N THR A 248 -1.13 -14.57 -11.93
CA THR A 248 -1.85 -14.89 -13.18
C THR A 248 -1.46 -13.97 -14.34
N HIS A 249 -0.92 -12.77 -14.06
CA HIS A 249 -0.60 -11.76 -15.07
C HIS A 249 0.87 -11.31 -15.11
N LEU A 250 1.74 -11.73 -14.17
CA LEU A 250 3.17 -11.39 -14.17
C LEU A 250 4.05 -12.62 -14.39
N LYS A 251 4.59 -12.77 -15.61
CA LYS A 251 5.74 -13.67 -15.91
C LYS A 251 7.08 -13.16 -15.34
N CYS A 252 7.07 -12.44 -14.22
CA CYS A 252 8.26 -11.77 -13.69
C CYS A 252 8.36 -11.89 -12.16
N ALA A 253 8.95 -12.98 -11.66
CA ALA A 253 9.68 -12.98 -10.39
C ALA A 253 10.61 -14.19 -10.34
N SER A 254 11.90 -13.95 -10.09
CA SER A 254 12.90 -14.95 -9.72
C SER A 254 12.64 -15.43 -8.30
N TRP A 255 12.55 -16.75 -8.10
CA TRP A 255 12.04 -17.38 -6.87
C TRP A 255 13.16 -17.81 -5.91
N VAL A 256 13.02 -17.49 -4.62
CA VAL A 256 13.68 -18.22 -3.53
C VAL A 256 12.67 -19.19 -2.92
N ARG A 257 12.99 -20.49 -2.95
CA ARG A 257 12.22 -21.56 -2.31
C ARG A 257 12.68 -21.72 -0.86
N HIS A 258 11.75 -21.72 0.09
CA HIS A 258 11.95 -22.51 1.30
C HIS A 258 10.64 -23.12 1.78
N TRP A 259 10.68 -24.44 1.98
CA TRP A 259 9.58 -25.26 2.45
C TRP A 259 9.60 -25.29 3.99
N LEU A 260 8.47 -24.99 4.63
CA LEU A 260 8.19 -25.50 5.98
C LEU A 260 7.43 -26.81 5.81
N GLN A 261 8.14 -27.93 5.66
CA GLN A 261 7.59 -29.25 5.94
C GLN A 261 7.88 -29.59 7.41
N LYS A 262 6.83 -29.92 8.16
CA LYS A 262 6.94 -30.90 9.23
C LYS A 262 6.80 -32.29 8.62
#